data_AF-A0AAE0W146-F1
#
_entry.id   AF-A0AAE0W146-F1
#
_cell.length_a   1.000
_cell.length_b   1.000
_cell.length_c   1.000
_cell.angle_alpha   90.00
_cell.angle_beta   90.00
_cell.angle_gamma   90.00
#
_symmetry.space_group_name_H-M   'P 1'
#
loop_
_entity.id
_entity.type
_entity.pdbx_description
1 polymer ?
#
loop_
_entity_poly.entity_id
_entity_poly.type
_entity_poly.pdbx_seq_one_letter_code
_entity_poly.pdbx_strand_id
1 'polypeptide(L)'
;HARNICLGWDTPSIEDSLLERNICLGCDTPSIEDSMLERYICLGCDTPSIEDSLLERNICLGYDTSSIEDSLLERNICLGCDTSSFEDSLLERNICLGCDTPSIEDSMLERNICLGCDTSSIEDSLLERNICLGCDTPSIEDSMLERNICLGCDTPSIEDSLLERNICLGCDTPSIEDSMLERNICLGCDTPSIEDSMLERNICLGCDTPSIEDSMLERNIRLG
;
A
#
# COMPACT_ATOMS: atom_id res chain seq x y z
N HIS A 1 29.80 -10.12 -7.59
CA HIS A 1 29.12 -8.83 -7.35
C HIS A 1 29.34 -7.95 -8.55
N ALA A 2 28.42 -8.09 -9.50
CA ALA A 2 28.30 -7.18 -10.62
C ALA A 2 27.70 -5.86 -10.15
N ARG A 3 27.94 -4.80 -10.91
CA ARG A 3 27.28 -3.51 -10.78
C ARG A 3 26.93 -3.06 -12.19
N ASN A 4 25.65 -2.82 -12.45
CA ASN A 4 25.16 -2.43 -13.76
C ASN A 4 24.65 -0.98 -13.74
N ILE A 5 24.96 -0.25 -14.80
CA ILE A 5 24.48 1.11 -15.03
C ILE A 5 24.01 1.19 -16.48
N CYS A 6 22.71 1.45 -16.67
CA CYS A 6 22.08 1.70 -17.97
C CYS A 6 21.71 3.18 -18.08
N LEU A 7 22.10 3.80 -19.21
CA LEU A 7 21.93 5.24 -19.44
C LEU A 7 21.31 5.47 -20.82
N GLY A 8 20.05 5.89 -20.87
CA GLY A 8 19.40 6.26 -22.13
C GLY A 8 19.25 5.08 -23.09
N TRP A 9 19.02 3.87 -22.56
CA TRP A 9 18.80 2.68 -23.39
C TRP A 9 17.30 2.49 -23.56
N ASP A 10 16.88 2.21 -24.79
CA ASP A 10 15.48 1.94 -25.08
C ASP A 10 14.99 0.76 -24.22
N THR A 11 15.66 -0.40 -24.27
CA THR A 11 15.16 -1.63 -23.60
C THR A 11 16.29 -2.46 -22.98
N PRO A 12 16.99 -1.99 -21.93
CA PRO A 12 18.04 -2.78 -21.29
C PRO A 12 17.44 -4.02 -20.61
N SER A 13 18.01 -5.19 -20.89
CA SER A 13 17.69 -6.47 -20.24
C SER A 13 18.92 -6.93 -19.47
N ILE A 14 18.77 -7.20 -18.18
CA ILE A 14 19.87 -7.53 -17.28
C ILE A 14 19.54 -8.83 -16.56
N GLU A 15 20.30 -9.86 -16.89
CA GLU A 15 20.23 -11.18 -16.25
C GLU A 15 21.57 -11.45 -15.56
N ASP A 16 21.55 -11.69 -14.25
CA ASP A 16 22.70 -12.14 -13.46
C ASP A 16 22.22 -13.12 -12.38
N SER A 17 23.14 -13.79 -11.70
CA SER A 17 22.84 -14.63 -10.54
C SER A 17 23.01 -13.91 -9.22
N LEU A 18 23.82 -12.83 -9.17
CA LEU A 18 24.10 -12.03 -7.97
C LEU A 18 24.52 -10.59 -8.33
N LEU A 19 23.58 -9.66 -8.29
CA LEU A 19 23.80 -8.25 -8.59
C LEU A 19 23.81 -7.39 -7.31
N GLU A 20 24.93 -6.71 -7.05
CA GLU A 20 25.05 -5.83 -5.87
C GLU A 20 24.34 -4.49 -6.08
N ARG A 21 24.26 -4.06 -7.34
CA ARG A 21 23.59 -2.82 -7.68
C ARG A 21 23.24 -2.74 -9.14
N ASN A 22 22.03 -2.25 -9.40
CA ASN A 22 21.57 -1.86 -10.70
C ASN A 22 21.06 -0.41 -10.67
N ILE A 23 21.45 0.39 -11.66
CA ILE A 23 20.97 1.77 -11.83
C ILE A 23 20.54 1.96 -13.29
N CYS A 24 19.28 2.31 -13.51
CA CYS A 24 18.72 2.68 -14.81
C CYS A 24 18.37 4.18 -14.79
N LEU A 25 18.88 4.93 -15.77
CA LEU A 25 18.60 6.37 -15.93
C LEU A 25 18.05 6.63 -17.33
N GLY A 26 16.83 7.15 -17.41
CA GLY A 26 16.25 7.57 -18.69
C GLY A 26 16.05 6.43 -19.69
N CYS A 27 15.70 5.23 -19.21
CA CYS A 27 15.51 4.07 -20.08
C CYS A 27 14.01 3.86 -20.33
N ASP A 28 13.61 3.53 -21.56
CA ASP A 28 12.18 3.39 -21.85
C ASP A 28 11.64 2.16 -21.10
N THR A 29 12.16 0.96 -21.35
CA THR A 29 11.62 -0.29 -20.78
C THR A 29 12.73 -1.18 -20.16
N PRO A 30 13.35 -0.79 -19.03
CA PRO A 30 14.34 -1.62 -18.37
C PRO A 30 13.71 -2.87 -17.73
N SER A 31 14.33 -4.03 -17.95
CA SER A 31 13.94 -5.32 -17.37
C SER A 31 15.13 -5.97 -16.66
N ILE A 32 14.88 -6.46 -15.44
CA ILE A 32 15.88 -7.13 -14.60
C ILE A 32 15.31 -8.45 -14.11
N GLU A 33 16.11 -9.50 -14.27
CA GLU A 33 15.83 -10.84 -13.73
C GLU A 33 17.09 -11.37 -13.03
N ASP A 34 17.06 -11.51 -11.71
CA ASP A 34 18.18 -12.00 -10.90
C ASP A 34 17.69 -12.95 -9.79
N SER A 35 18.58 -13.85 -9.37
CA SER A 35 18.34 -14.62 -8.15
C SER A 35 18.50 -13.76 -6.89
N MET A 36 19.42 -12.78 -6.87
CA MET A 36 19.57 -11.86 -5.74
C MET A 36 20.05 -10.48 -6.19
N LEU A 37 19.25 -9.46 -5.90
CA LEU A 37 19.58 -8.06 -6.12
C LEU A 37 19.62 -7.29 -4.79
N GLU A 38 20.78 -6.73 -4.44
CA GLU A 38 20.84 -5.90 -3.22
C GLU A 38 20.14 -4.55 -3.42
N ARG A 39 20.26 -3.95 -4.61
CA ARG A 39 19.73 -2.60 -4.86
C ARG A 39 19.40 -2.37 -6.32
N TYR A 40 18.15 -2.00 -6.58
CA TYR A 40 17.73 -1.37 -7.81
C TYR A 40 17.41 0.11 -7.62
N ILE A 41 17.76 0.92 -8.63
CA ILE A 41 17.38 2.32 -8.72
C ILE A 41 16.98 2.64 -10.17
N CYS A 42 15.72 3.01 -10.42
CA CYS A 42 15.28 3.59 -11.70
C CYS A 42 14.95 5.07 -11.54
N LEU A 43 15.48 5.92 -12.42
CA LEU A 43 15.09 7.33 -12.50
C LEU A 43 14.70 7.72 -13.92
N GLY A 44 13.47 8.23 -14.07
CA GLY A 44 12.96 8.73 -15.35
C GLY A 44 12.82 7.63 -16.38
N CYS A 45 12.41 6.44 -15.95
CA CYS A 45 12.20 5.29 -16.82
C CYS A 45 10.72 5.20 -17.17
N ASP A 46 10.33 4.81 -18.38
CA ASP A 46 8.89 4.81 -18.71
C ASP A 46 8.20 3.58 -18.10
N THR A 47 8.72 2.38 -18.40
CA THR A 47 8.13 1.10 -17.98
C THR A 47 9.14 0.11 -17.37
N PRO A 48 9.71 0.37 -16.17
CA PRO A 48 10.55 -0.59 -15.47
C PRO A 48 9.81 -1.86 -15.05
N SER A 49 10.46 -3.01 -15.21
CA SER A 49 10.03 -4.33 -14.73
C SER A 49 11.17 -5.05 -14.00
N ILE A 50 10.87 -5.63 -12.84
CA ILE A 50 11.83 -6.35 -12.00
C ILE A 50 11.19 -7.66 -11.58
N GLU A 51 11.91 -8.76 -11.75
CA GLU A 51 11.52 -10.09 -11.28
C GLU A 51 12.73 -10.76 -10.61
N ASP A 52 12.82 -10.69 -9.28
CA ASP A 52 13.93 -11.27 -8.53
C ASP A 52 13.45 -12.29 -7.46
N SER A 53 14.28 -13.29 -7.15
CA SER A 53 13.96 -14.14 -5.99
C SER A 53 14.15 -13.40 -4.66
N LEU A 54 15.11 -12.47 -4.59
CA LEU A 54 15.43 -11.70 -3.39
C LEU A 54 15.86 -10.29 -3.78
N LEU A 55 15.07 -9.28 -3.39
CA LEU A 55 15.41 -7.88 -3.57
C LEU A 55 15.49 -7.16 -2.22
N GLU A 56 16.68 -6.67 -1.84
CA GLU A 56 16.77 -5.93 -0.57
C GLU A 56 16.17 -4.52 -0.69
N ARG A 57 16.38 -3.83 -1.82
CA ARG A 57 15.90 -2.45 -1.98
C ARG A 57 15.56 -2.10 -3.42
N ASN A 58 14.33 -1.67 -3.61
CA ASN A 58 13.90 -0.96 -4.79
C ASN A 58 13.69 0.54 -4.52
N ILE A 59 14.11 1.37 -5.49
CA ILE A 59 13.81 2.80 -5.55
C ILE A 59 13.47 3.17 -6.99
N CYS A 60 12.23 3.59 -7.25
CA CYS A 60 11.79 4.05 -8.56
C CYS A 60 11.24 5.50 -8.48
N LEU A 61 11.70 6.36 -9.39
CA LEU A 61 11.32 7.77 -9.44
C LEU A 61 10.88 8.19 -10.84
N GLY A 62 9.71 8.81 -10.96
CA GLY A 62 9.25 9.47 -12.17
C GLY A 62 9.12 8.51 -13.34
N TYR A 63 8.15 7.60 -13.27
CA TYR A 63 7.87 6.61 -14.30
C TYR A 63 6.38 6.56 -14.62
N ASP A 64 6.04 6.13 -15.83
CA ASP A 64 4.65 5.99 -16.28
C ASP A 64 4.06 4.70 -15.70
N THR A 65 4.76 3.58 -15.83
CA THR A 65 4.25 2.27 -15.38
C THR A 65 5.36 1.45 -14.73
N SER A 66 5.14 0.79 -13.59
CA SER A 66 6.12 -0.20 -13.09
C SER A 66 5.46 -1.49 -12.64
N SER A 67 6.19 -2.60 -12.79
CA SER A 67 5.86 -3.87 -12.14
C SER A 67 7.10 -4.41 -11.41
N ILE A 68 6.89 -4.90 -10.20
CA ILE A 68 7.90 -5.56 -9.37
C ILE A 68 7.26 -6.82 -8.83
N GLU A 69 7.91 -7.94 -9.09
CA GLU A 69 7.41 -9.27 -8.74
C GLU A 69 8.55 -10.05 -8.09
N ASP A 70 8.64 -10.06 -6.75
CA ASP A 70 9.71 -10.75 -6.03
C ASP A 70 9.20 -11.82 -5.08
N SER A 71 10.01 -12.85 -4.81
CA SER A 71 9.65 -13.76 -3.71
C SER A 71 9.80 -13.08 -2.35
N LEU A 72 10.81 -12.21 -2.18
CA LEU A 72 11.04 -11.46 -0.95
C LEU A 72 11.59 -10.08 -1.28
N LEU A 73 10.88 -9.04 -0.84
CA LEU A 73 11.29 -7.65 -0.97
C LEU A 73 11.40 -7.00 0.42
N GLU A 74 12.60 -6.53 0.81
CA GLU A 74 12.70 -5.84 2.11
C GLU A 74 12.17 -4.41 2.04
N ARG A 75 12.45 -3.67 0.97
CA ARG A 75 12.04 -2.26 0.88
C ARG A 75 11.74 -1.83 -0.54
N ASN A 76 10.54 -1.30 -0.72
CA ASN A 76 10.12 -0.62 -1.92
C ASN A 76 9.86 0.86 -1.66
N ILE A 77 10.33 1.73 -2.56
CA ILE A 77 10.05 3.17 -2.54
C ILE A 77 9.71 3.63 -3.96
N CYS A 78 8.52 4.18 -4.13
CA CYS A 78 8.06 4.76 -5.38
C CYS A 78 7.63 6.23 -5.19
N LEU A 79 8.07 7.10 -6.10
CA LEU A 79 7.84 8.55 -6.01
C LEU A 79 7.46 9.15 -7.36
N GLY A 80 6.27 9.78 -7.41
CA GLY A 80 5.80 10.54 -8.56
C GLY A 80 5.57 9.65 -9.78
N CYS A 81 4.67 8.68 -9.65
CA CYS A 81 4.49 7.62 -10.65
C CYS A 81 3.02 7.53 -11.05
N ASP A 82 2.72 7.31 -12.32
CA ASP A 82 1.33 7.21 -12.76
C ASP A 82 0.75 5.86 -12.29
N THR A 83 1.34 4.74 -12.68
CA THR A 83 0.86 3.40 -12.29
C THR A 83 1.97 2.50 -11.78
N SER A 84 1.73 1.81 -10.66
CA SER A 84 2.71 0.88 -10.09
C SER A 84 2.06 -0.37 -9.51
N SER A 85 2.54 -1.55 -9.89
CA SER A 85 2.13 -2.85 -9.34
C SER A 85 3.28 -3.48 -8.57
N PHE A 86 2.99 -4.01 -7.38
CA PHE A 86 3.93 -4.75 -6.55
C PHE A 86 3.25 -6.05 -6.12
N GLU A 87 3.85 -7.19 -6.48
CA GLU A 87 3.32 -8.52 -6.15
C GLU A 87 4.43 -9.38 -5.55
N ASP A 88 4.48 -9.48 -4.22
CA ASP A 88 5.51 -10.22 -3.52
C ASP A 88 4.95 -11.34 -2.64
N SER A 89 5.73 -12.41 -2.41
CA SER A 89 5.32 -13.35 -1.36
C SER A 89 5.47 -12.74 0.04
N LEU A 90 6.56 -12.02 0.33
CA LEU A 90 6.70 -11.23 1.55
C LEU A 90 7.31 -9.86 1.24
N LEU A 91 6.67 -8.80 1.72
CA LEU A 91 7.15 -7.44 1.64
C LEU A 91 7.30 -6.84 3.05
N GLU A 92 8.51 -6.43 3.42
CA GLU A 92 8.71 -5.82 4.75
C GLU A 92 8.19 -4.37 4.77
N ARG A 93 8.46 -3.58 3.72
CA ARG A 93 8.05 -2.16 3.66
C ARG A 93 7.78 -1.68 2.26
N ASN A 94 6.58 -1.15 2.04
CA ASN A 94 6.22 -0.39 0.87
C ASN A 94 6.00 1.10 1.21
N ILE A 95 6.50 2.00 0.37
CA ILE A 95 6.22 3.43 0.44
C ILE A 95 5.92 3.97 -0.95
N CYS A 96 4.71 4.50 -1.14
CA CYS A 96 4.28 5.22 -2.33
C CYS A 96 4.03 6.70 -2.00
N LEU A 97 4.64 7.60 -2.77
CA LEU A 97 4.52 9.06 -2.56
C LEU A 97 4.12 9.76 -3.86
N GLY A 98 2.96 10.42 -3.85
CA GLY A 98 2.47 11.17 -5.01
C GLY A 98 2.32 10.28 -6.25
N CYS A 99 1.84 9.05 -6.06
CA CYS A 99 1.57 8.13 -7.15
C CYS A 99 0.07 8.17 -7.48
N ASP A 100 -0.30 8.11 -8.75
CA ASP A 100 -1.72 8.19 -9.13
C ASP A 100 -2.43 6.87 -8.80
N THR A 101 -1.87 5.73 -9.22
CA THR A 101 -2.50 4.40 -9.05
C THR A 101 -1.54 3.29 -8.56
N PRO A 102 -1.07 3.31 -7.30
CA PRO A 102 -0.37 2.17 -6.71
C PRO A 102 -1.30 0.98 -6.38
N SER A 103 -0.85 -0.23 -6.72
CA SER A 103 -1.44 -1.53 -6.37
C SER A 103 -0.39 -2.39 -5.67
N ILE A 104 -0.72 -2.93 -4.49
CA ILE A 104 0.11 -3.85 -3.72
C ILE A 104 -0.71 -5.14 -3.49
N GLU A 105 -0.16 -6.30 -3.83
CA GLU A 105 -0.76 -7.61 -3.57
C GLU A 105 0.29 -8.58 -3.01
N ASP A 106 0.28 -8.84 -1.70
CA ASP A 106 1.26 -9.71 -1.05
C ASP A 106 0.63 -10.84 -0.23
N SER A 107 1.37 -11.95 -0.05
CA SER A 107 0.94 -12.93 0.97
C SER A 107 1.14 -12.39 2.40
N MET A 108 2.20 -11.62 2.64
CA MET A 108 2.36 -10.89 3.90
C MET A 108 3.08 -9.56 3.70
N LEU A 109 2.49 -8.50 4.25
CA LEU A 109 3.03 -7.16 4.24
C LEU A 109 3.18 -6.63 5.67
N GLU A 110 4.41 -6.26 6.06
CA GLU A 110 4.64 -5.74 7.42
C GLU A 110 4.25 -4.26 7.54
N ARG A 111 4.57 -3.44 6.53
CA ARG A 111 4.20 -2.01 6.55
C ARG A 111 3.95 -1.47 5.16
N ASN A 112 2.79 -0.83 5.00
CA ASN A 112 2.49 0.01 3.86
C ASN A 112 2.30 1.49 4.27
N ILE A 113 2.79 2.39 3.42
CA ILE A 113 2.57 3.84 3.53
C ILE A 113 2.26 4.42 2.16
N CYS A 114 1.05 4.97 2.00
CA CYS A 114 0.64 5.75 0.84
C CYS A 114 0.48 7.22 1.23
N LEU A 115 1.11 8.13 0.48
CA LEU A 115 1.08 9.57 0.75
C LEU A 115 0.65 10.35 -0.50
N GLY A 116 -0.49 11.04 -0.43
CA GLY A 116 -0.96 11.89 -1.53
C GLY A 116 -1.18 11.11 -2.83
N CYS A 117 -1.79 9.93 -2.74
CA CYS A 117 -2.10 9.11 -3.92
C CYS A 117 -3.56 9.32 -4.33
N ASP A 118 -3.85 9.34 -5.62
CA ASP A 118 -5.23 9.50 -6.10
C ASP A 118 -6.02 8.22 -5.77
N THR A 119 -5.55 7.06 -6.23
CA THR A 119 -6.16 5.76 -5.95
C THR A 119 -5.09 4.79 -5.48
N SER A 120 -5.31 4.11 -4.34
CA SER A 120 -4.39 3.06 -3.88
C SER A 120 -5.15 1.78 -3.54
N SER A 121 -4.67 0.64 -4.03
CA SER A 121 -5.23 -0.69 -3.72
C SER A 121 -4.20 -1.53 -2.98
N ILE A 122 -4.61 -2.16 -1.89
CA ILE A 122 -3.78 -3.07 -1.08
C ILE A 122 -4.62 -4.31 -0.82
N GLU A 123 -4.13 -5.48 -1.23
CA GLU A 123 -4.81 -6.76 -1.04
C GLU A 123 -3.81 -7.80 -0.50
N ASP A 124 -3.85 -8.09 0.79
CA ASP A 124 -2.93 -9.03 1.42
C ASP A 124 -3.64 -10.15 2.19
N SER A 125 -2.97 -11.30 2.30
CA SER A 125 -3.44 -12.30 3.29
C SER A 125 -3.21 -11.84 4.73
N LEU A 126 -2.11 -11.11 4.99
CA LEU A 126 -1.76 -10.61 6.31
C LEU A 126 -1.06 -9.24 6.21
N LEU A 127 -1.68 -8.21 6.78
CA LEU A 127 -1.10 -6.87 6.84
C LEU A 127 -0.93 -6.41 8.30
N GLU A 128 0.31 -6.10 8.71
CA GLU A 128 0.55 -5.64 10.09
C GLU A 128 0.21 -4.15 10.26
N ARG A 129 0.57 -3.30 9.29
CA ARG A 129 0.29 -1.85 9.38
C ARG A 129 0.06 -1.22 8.02
N ASN A 130 -1.07 -0.55 7.88
CA ASN A 130 -1.34 0.37 6.77
C ASN A 130 -1.48 1.83 7.25
N ILE A 131 -0.94 2.75 6.47
CA ILE A 131 -1.10 4.20 6.66
C ILE A 131 -1.38 4.86 5.30
N CYS A 132 -2.54 5.50 5.19
CA CYS A 132 -2.89 6.37 4.06
C CYS A 132 -3.01 7.83 4.55
N LEU A 133 -2.32 8.75 3.87
CA LEU A 133 -2.31 10.16 4.21
C LEU A 133 -2.68 11.03 3.01
N GLY A 134 -3.81 11.72 3.08
CA GLY A 134 -4.25 12.63 2.03
C GLY A 134 -4.45 11.92 0.68
N CYS A 135 -4.93 10.67 0.70
CA CYS A 135 -5.26 9.94 -0.51
C CYS A 135 -6.74 10.12 -0.85
N ASP A 136 -7.09 10.21 -2.13
CA ASP A 136 -8.51 10.40 -2.51
C ASP A 136 -9.28 9.11 -2.28
N THR A 137 -8.85 8.00 -2.87
CA THR A 137 -9.60 6.72 -2.85
C THR A 137 -8.73 5.52 -2.46
N PRO A 138 -8.26 5.40 -1.19
CA PRO A 138 -7.55 4.20 -0.74
C PRO A 138 -8.52 3.04 -0.46
N SER A 139 -8.18 1.84 -0.93
CA SER A 139 -8.90 0.59 -0.72
C SER A 139 -7.95 -0.44 -0.10
N ILE A 140 -8.39 -1.10 0.97
CA ILE A 140 -7.65 -2.15 1.68
C ILE A 140 -8.57 -3.36 1.84
N GLU A 141 -8.13 -4.52 1.39
CA GLU A 141 -8.85 -5.79 1.48
C GLU A 141 -7.93 -6.91 1.99
N ASP A 142 -8.01 -7.27 3.27
CA ASP A 142 -7.14 -8.28 3.86
C ASP A 142 -7.89 -9.41 4.58
N SER A 143 -7.25 -10.59 4.65
CA SER A 143 -7.75 -11.63 5.57
C SER A 143 -7.51 -11.28 7.04
N MET A 144 -6.39 -10.62 7.38
CA MET A 144 -6.16 -10.06 8.71
C MET A 144 -5.35 -8.77 8.64
N LEU A 145 -5.86 -7.73 9.29
CA LEU A 145 -5.22 -6.44 9.42
C LEU A 145 -5.05 -6.05 10.90
N GLU A 146 -3.81 -5.82 11.34
CA GLU A 146 -3.56 -5.44 12.74
C GLU A 146 -3.82 -3.94 12.99
N ARG A 147 -3.46 -3.07 12.05
CA ARG A 147 -3.67 -1.63 12.19
C ARG A 147 -3.86 -0.93 10.85
N ASN A 148 -4.97 -0.22 10.73
CA ASN A 148 -5.19 0.75 9.67
C ASN A 148 -5.28 2.19 10.22
N ILE A 149 -4.68 3.12 9.49
CA ILE A 149 -4.75 4.56 9.76
C ILE A 149 -5.00 5.32 8.45
N CYS A 150 -6.14 6.00 8.35
CA CYS A 150 -6.47 6.93 7.27
C CYS A 150 -6.58 8.36 7.82
N LEU A 151 -5.84 9.30 7.21
CA LEU A 151 -5.79 10.70 7.66
C LEU A 151 -6.04 11.65 6.50
N GLY A 152 -7.14 12.40 6.57
CA GLY A 152 -7.51 13.36 5.54
C GLY A 152 -7.76 12.73 4.17
N CYS A 153 -8.30 11.50 4.13
CA CYS A 153 -8.64 10.82 2.89
C CYS A 153 -10.10 11.09 2.51
N ASP A 154 -10.41 11.18 1.23
CA ASP A 154 -11.78 11.48 0.79
C ASP A 154 -12.68 10.25 1.01
N THR A 155 -12.38 9.12 0.36
CA THR A 155 -13.23 7.93 0.38
C THR A 155 -12.44 6.65 0.72
N PRO A 156 -11.88 6.52 1.93
CA PRO A 156 -11.18 5.29 2.31
C PRO A 156 -12.17 4.13 2.49
N SER A 157 -11.83 2.95 1.94
CA SER A 157 -12.57 1.70 2.07
C SER A 157 -11.68 0.62 2.69
N ILE A 158 -12.19 -0.06 3.72
CA ILE A 158 -11.52 -1.17 4.40
C ILE A 158 -12.49 -2.35 4.49
N GLU A 159 -12.09 -3.51 3.99
CA GLU A 159 -12.87 -4.75 4.04
C GLU A 159 -11.99 -5.92 4.51
N ASP A 160 -12.10 -6.34 5.77
CA ASP A 160 -11.29 -7.42 6.30
C ASP A 160 -12.10 -8.56 6.95
N SER A 161 -11.54 -9.77 6.96
CA SER A 161 -12.10 -10.81 7.83
C SER A 161 -11.87 -10.50 9.31
N LEU A 162 -10.70 -9.95 9.68
CA LEU A 162 -10.36 -9.59 11.05
C LEU A 162 -9.55 -8.29 11.07
N LEU A 163 -10.08 -7.27 11.74
CA LEU A 163 -9.41 -6.00 11.92
C LEU A 163 -9.24 -5.68 13.42
N GLU A 164 -7.99 -5.54 13.89
CA GLU A 164 -7.76 -5.20 15.30
C GLU A 164 -8.01 -3.71 15.58
N ARG A 165 -7.53 -2.81 14.71
CA ARG A 165 -7.60 -1.37 14.96
C ARG A 165 -7.75 -0.59 13.68
N ASN A 166 -8.85 0.14 13.57
CA ASN A 166 -9.05 1.16 12.55
C ASN A 166 -9.08 2.57 13.16
N ILE A 167 -8.43 3.51 12.48
CA ILE A 167 -8.47 4.94 12.80
C ILE A 167 -8.67 5.75 11.52
N CYS A 168 -9.78 6.47 11.43
CA CYS A 168 -10.03 7.48 10.40
C CYS A 168 -10.11 8.87 11.04
N LEU A 169 -9.25 9.81 10.64
CA LEU A 169 -9.30 11.20 11.10
C LEU A 169 -9.53 12.15 9.92
N GLY A 170 -10.57 12.97 10.02
CA GLY A 170 -10.88 14.00 9.02
C GLY A 170 -11.12 13.45 7.63
N CYS A 171 -11.77 12.29 7.51
CA CYS A 171 -12.08 11.67 6.23
C CYS A 171 -13.53 11.96 5.84
N ASP A 172 -13.82 12.15 4.55
CA ASP A 172 -15.16 12.55 4.12
C ASP A 172 -16.14 11.37 4.21
N THR A 173 -15.83 10.24 3.57
CA THR A 173 -16.73 9.08 3.49
C THR A 173 -16.02 7.76 3.80
N PRO A 174 -15.47 7.55 5.01
CA PRO A 174 -14.82 6.29 5.34
C PRO A 174 -15.85 5.14 5.44
N SER A 175 -15.55 4.01 4.80
CA SER A 175 -16.32 2.77 4.85
C SER A 175 -15.48 1.65 5.46
N ILE A 176 -16.03 0.95 6.45
CA ILE A 176 -15.40 -0.20 7.10
C ILE A 176 -16.41 -1.35 7.14
N GLU A 177 -16.03 -2.51 6.61
CA GLU A 177 -16.85 -3.72 6.61
C GLU A 177 -16.02 -4.94 7.05
N ASP A 178 -16.22 -5.42 8.28
CA ASP A 178 -15.45 -6.56 8.79
C ASP A 178 -16.31 -7.69 9.37
N SER A 179 -15.79 -8.92 9.33
CA SER A 179 -16.39 -9.99 10.14
C SER A 179 -16.17 -9.77 11.65
N MET A 180 -14.99 -9.30 12.05
CA MET A 180 -14.73 -8.88 13.43
C MET A 180 -13.81 -7.68 13.50
N LEU A 181 -14.25 -6.64 14.22
CA LEU A 181 -13.52 -5.42 14.48
C LEU A 181 -13.33 -5.19 15.99
N GLU A 182 -12.09 -5.17 16.47
CA GLU A 182 -11.82 -4.96 17.91
C GLU A 182 -11.97 -3.47 18.28
N ARG A 183 -11.42 -2.56 17.47
CA ARG A 183 -11.49 -1.12 17.77
C ARG A 183 -11.61 -0.27 16.52
N ASN A 184 -12.66 0.53 16.49
CA ASN A 184 -12.84 1.59 15.51
C ASN A 184 -12.83 2.98 16.13
N ILE A 185 -12.13 3.92 15.49
CA ILE A 185 -12.09 5.33 15.85
C ILE A 185 -12.29 6.19 14.60
N CYS A 186 -13.39 6.94 14.54
CA CYS A 186 -13.63 7.98 13.55
C CYS A 186 -13.67 9.35 14.25
N LEU A 187 -12.81 10.30 13.86
CA LEU A 187 -12.81 11.66 14.40
C LEU A 187 -12.94 12.69 13.29
N GLY A 188 -13.94 13.56 13.36
CA GLY A 188 -14.11 14.64 12.40
C GLY A 188 -14.44 14.16 10.98
N CYS A 189 -15.05 12.98 10.84
CA CYS A 189 -15.43 12.44 9.53
C CYS A 189 -16.86 12.84 9.16
N ASP A 190 -17.13 13.17 7.90
CA ASP A 190 -18.47 13.64 7.50
C ASP A 190 -19.48 12.49 7.55
N THR A 191 -19.22 11.40 6.84
CA THR A 191 -20.18 10.31 6.62
C THR A 191 -19.59 8.91 6.87
N PRO A 192 -19.07 8.61 8.07
CA PRO A 192 -18.50 7.29 8.33
C PRO A 192 -19.57 6.18 8.32
N SER A 193 -19.28 5.07 7.64
CA SER A 193 -20.08 3.85 7.60
C SER A 193 -19.28 2.67 8.15
N ILE A 194 -19.86 1.94 9.10
CA ILE A 194 -19.26 0.75 9.73
C ILE A 194 -20.30 -0.38 9.71
N GLU A 195 -19.96 -1.53 9.13
CA GLU A 195 -20.84 -2.70 9.04
C GLU A 195 -20.09 -3.97 9.48
N ASP A 196 -20.30 -4.42 10.73
CA ASP A 196 -19.57 -5.58 11.24
C ASP A 196 -20.48 -6.69 11.79
N SER A 197 -20.04 -7.95 11.69
CA SER A 197 -20.69 -9.03 12.45
C SER A 197 -20.43 -8.89 13.96
N MET A 198 -19.23 -8.48 14.36
CA MET A 198 -18.86 -8.21 15.75
C MET A 198 -17.96 -6.97 15.87
N LEU A 199 -18.40 -5.97 16.63
CA LEU A 199 -17.64 -4.78 16.95
C LEU A 199 -17.47 -4.62 18.47
N GLU A 200 -16.25 -4.72 18.99
CA GLU A 200 -16.03 -4.57 20.43
C GLU A 200 -16.11 -3.11 20.88
N ARG A 201 -15.39 -2.20 20.21
CA ARG A 201 -15.35 -0.79 20.61
C ARG A 201 -15.40 0.15 19.43
N ASN A 202 -16.38 1.03 19.45
CA ASN A 202 -16.50 2.13 18.51
C ASN A 202 -16.43 3.50 19.21
N ILE A 203 -15.70 4.43 18.59
CA ILE A 203 -15.64 5.84 18.96
C ILE A 203 -15.88 6.69 17.71
N CYS A 204 -16.96 7.46 17.68
CA CYS A 204 -17.21 8.49 16.65
C CYS A 204 -17.31 9.87 17.32
N LEU A 205 -16.38 10.79 17.06
CA LEU A 205 -16.41 12.15 17.64
C LEU A 205 -16.41 13.21 16.55
N GLY A 206 -17.35 14.15 16.61
CA GLY A 206 -17.48 15.24 15.64
C GLY A 206 -17.76 14.73 14.23
N CYS A 207 -18.56 13.65 14.10
CA CYS A 207 -18.98 13.13 12.80
C CYS A 207 -20.40 13.58 12.48
N ASP A 208 -20.65 13.99 11.24
CA ASP A 208 -21.92 14.60 10.84
C ASP A 208 -23.04 13.56 10.70
N THR A 209 -22.81 12.50 9.91
CA THR A 209 -23.80 11.44 9.66
C THR A 209 -23.21 10.03 9.80
N PRO A 210 -22.85 9.59 11.01
CA PRO A 210 -22.31 8.25 11.24
C PRO A 210 -23.37 7.14 11.13
N SER A 211 -23.13 6.14 10.28
CA SER A 211 -23.88 4.89 10.19
C SER A 211 -23.09 3.73 10.81
N ILE A 212 -23.75 2.91 11.65
CA ILE A 212 -23.14 1.69 12.19
C ILE A 212 -24.20 0.59 12.25
N GLU A 213 -23.92 -0.52 11.59
CA GLU A 213 -24.80 -1.68 11.46
C GLU A 213 -24.08 -2.95 11.94
N ASP A 214 -24.17 -3.23 13.25
CA ASP A 214 -23.50 -4.42 13.82
C ASP A 214 -24.47 -5.44 14.43
N SER A 215 -24.21 -6.73 14.20
CA SER A 215 -24.95 -7.80 14.86
C SER A 215 -24.65 -7.88 16.37
N MET A 216 -23.41 -7.59 16.76
CA MET A 216 -22.99 -7.49 18.16
C MET A 216 -22.04 -6.31 18.38
N LEU A 217 -22.51 -5.33 19.15
CA LEU A 217 -21.73 -4.14 19.53
C LEU A 217 -21.59 -4.06 21.05
N GLU A 218 -20.36 -4.15 21.59
CA GLU A 218 -20.16 -4.11 23.05
C GLU A 218 -20.12 -2.68 23.60
N ARG A 219 -19.36 -1.77 22.96
CA ARG A 219 -19.22 -0.39 23.43
C ARG A 219 -19.21 0.61 22.29
N ASN A 220 -20.13 1.56 22.36
CA ASN A 220 -20.22 2.66 21.40
C ASN A 220 -20.16 4.02 22.12
N ILE A 221 -19.22 4.88 21.71
CA ILE A 221 -19.12 6.27 22.13
C ILE A 221 -19.37 7.15 20.92
N ARG A 222 -20.46 7.93 20.94
CA ARG A 222 -20.72 8.95 19.91
C ARG A 222 -20.90 10.32 20.54
N LEU A 223 -20.15 11.30 20.06
CA LEU A 223 -20.33 12.71 20.42
C LEU A 223 -20.35 13.54 19.14
N GLY A 224 -21.40 14.36 18.97
CA GLY A 224 -21.49 15.37 17.92
C GLY A 224 -20.84 16.67 18.32
#